data_AF-A0ABD4Q532-F1
#
_entry.id   AF-A0ABD4Q532-F1
#
_cell.length_a   1.000
_cell.length_b   1.000
_cell.length_c   1.000
_cell.angle_alpha   90.00
_cell.angle_beta   90.00
_cell.angle_gamma   90.00
#
_symmetry.space_group_name_H-M   'P 1'
#
loop_
_entity.id
_entity.type
_entity.pdbx_description
1 polymer ?
#
loop_
_entity_poly.entity_id
_entity_poly.type
_entity_poly.pdbx_seq_one_letter_code
_entity_poly.pdbx_strand_id
1 'polypeptide(L)'
;ATQTGATLGVLTEAANTVGGYIAGARPQQGGAHAQAMFDAPRKAYIVLNAEPEFDTADARRALAALQQAGTVVVLSPFRSEAALQYADVI
;
A
#
# COMPACT_ATOMS: atom_id res chain seq x y z
N ALA A 1 14.11 -22.71 -20.12
CA ALA A 1 15.48 -22.65 -19.58
C ALA A 1 16.31 -23.85 -20.04
N THR A 2 16.04 -25.08 -19.58
CA THR A 2 16.93 -26.23 -19.81
C THR A 2 17.21 -26.55 -21.29
N GLN A 3 16.22 -26.39 -22.17
CA GLN A 3 16.39 -26.68 -23.60
C GLN A 3 16.78 -25.45 -24.45
N THR A 4 16.67 -24.23 -23.91
CA THR A 4 16.77 -22.98 -24.69
C THR A 4 17.77 -21.96 -24.14
N GLY A 5 18.28 -22.16 -22.93
CA GLY A 5 19.09 -21.17 -22.22
C GLY A 5 18.34 -19.89 -21.80
N ALA A 6 17.04 -19.77 -22.07
CA ALA A 6 16.29 -18.55 -21.80
C ALA A 6 15.96 -18.36 -20.31
N THR A 7 15.99 -17.10 -19.87
CA THR A 7 15.62 -16.65 -18.52
C THR A 7 14.25 -15.97 -18.55
N LEU A 8 13.42 -16.25 -17.54
CA LEU A 8 12.15 -15.54 -17.33
C LEU A 8 12.41 -14.29 -16.49
N GLY A 9 11.98 -13.13 -16.98
CA GLY A 9 11.87 -11.89 -16.22
C GLY A 9 10.43 -11.45 -16.13
N VAL A 10 10.10 -10.68 -15.08
CA VAL A 10 8.81 -10.02 -14.93
C VAL A 10 9.03 -8.53 -14.72
N LEU A 11 8.18 -7.71 -15.32
CA LEU A 11 8.14 -6.29 -15.01
C LEU A 11 7.33 -6.09 -13.73
N THR A 12 7.83 -5.25 -12.84
CA THR A 12 7.10 -4.90 -11.62
C THR A 12 6.11 -3.77 -11.89
N GLU A 13 5.07 -3.69 -11.07
CA GLU A 13 3.94 -2.77 -11.24
C GLU A 13 4.27 -1.30 -10.94
N ALA A 14 5.23 -1.02 -10.05
CA ALA A 14 5.55 0.34 -9.61
C ALA A 14 7.04 0.67 -9.73
N ALA A 15 7.36 1.97 -9.71
CA ALA A 15 8.69 2.51 -9.94
C ALA A 15 9.77 2.02 -8.96
N ASN A 16 9.39 1.69 -7.72
CA ASN A 16 10.31 1.22 -6.69
C ASN A 16 9.89 -0.11 -6.04
N THR A 17 9.11 -0.96 -6.74
CA THR A 17 8.70 -2.27 -6.20
C THR A 17 9.91 -3.10 -5.78
N VAL A 18 10.91 -3.23 -6.64
CA VAL A 18 12.12 -4.02 -6.34
C VAL A 18 12.86 -3.47 -5.11
N GLY A 19 13.01 -2.15 -5.01
CA GLY A 19 13.65 -1.52 -3.85
C GLY A 19 12.88 -1.74 -2.56
N GLY A 20 11.54 -1.70 -2.59
CA GLY A 20 10.70 -2.02 -1.44
C GLY A 20 10.91 -3.46 -0.96
N TYR A 21 11.00 -4.43 -1.87
CA TYR A 21 11.29 -5.83 -1.51
C TYR A 21 12.71 -6.00 -0.94
N ILE A 22 13.71 -5.30 -1.49
CA ILE A 22 15.09 -5.31 -0.96
C ILE A 22 15.14 -4.70 0.45
N ALA A 23 14.39 -3.62 0.69
CA ALA A 23 14.28 -2.97 2.00
C ALA A 23 13.44 -3.78 3.01
N GLY A 24 12.81 -4.89 2.57
CA GLY A 24 11.94 -5.69 3.41
C GLY A 24 10.59 -5.03 3.73
N ALA A 25 10.15 -4.06 2.92
CA ALA A 25 8.87 -3.35 3.00
C ALA A 25 7.70 -4.23 2.50
N ARG A 26 7.58 -5.40 3.11
CA ARG A 26 6.54 -6.40 2.88
C ARG A 26 6.18 -7.02 4.23
N PRO A 27 5.02 -7.67 4.35
CA PRO A 27 4.68 -8.35 5.60
C PRO A 27 5.79 -9.33 6.01
N GLN A 28 6.34 -9.13 7.21
CA GLN A 28 7.34 -9.99 7.83
C GLN A 28 6.73 -10.72 9.02
N GLN A 29 7.27 -11.87 9.42
CA GLN A 29 6.96 -12.61 10.65
C GLN A 29 5.54 -12.40 11.22
N GLY A 30 4.51 -12.83 10.49
CA GLY A 30 3.09 -12.74 10.92
C GLY A 30 2.42 -11.37 10.74
N GLY A 31 3.10 -10.41 10.11
CA GLY A 31 2.54 -9.13 9.69
C GLY A 31 1.42 -9.30 8.67
N ALA A 32 0.47 -8.37 8.69
CA ALA A 32 -0.66 -8.36 7.76
C ALA A 32 -0.28 -7.70 6.44
N HIS A 33 -0.73 -8.26 5.32
CA HIS A 33 -0.74 -7.55 4.04
C HIS A 33 -1.85 -6.49 4.01
N ALA A 34 -1.79 -5.57 3.05
CA ALA A 34 -2.72 -4.43 2.95
C ALA A 34 -4.19 -4.85 3.02
N GLN A 35 -4.62 -5.84 2.21
CA GLN A 35 -6.01 -6.32 2.25
C GLN A 35 -6.45 -6.82 3.64
N ALA A 36 -5.60 -7.57 4.36
CA ALA A 36 -5.93 -8.02 5.72
C ALA A 36 -5.99 -6.85 6.72
N MET A 37 -5.20 -5.79 6.51
CA MET A 37 -5.29 -4.56 7.28
C MET A 37 -6.59 -3.78 6.99
N PHE A 38 -7.21 -3.96 5.82
CA PHE A 38 -8.49 -3.33 5.49
C PHE A 38 -9.68 -4.18 5.95
N ASP A 39 -9.60 -5.51 5.82
CA ASP A 39 -10.64 -6.44 6.27
C ASP A 39 -10.83 -6.42 7.79
N ALA A 40 -9.75 -6.21 8.53
CA ALA A 40 -9.78 -5.94 9.95
C ALA A 40 -9.13 -4.57 10.20
N PRO A 41 -9.88 -3.47 10.22
CA PRO A 41 -9.34 -2.12 10.31
C PRO A 41 -8.36 -1.93 11.47
N ARG A 42 -7.29 -1.17 11.23
CA ARG A 42 -6.25 -0.86 12.21
C ARG A 42 -6.61 0.44 12.93
N LYS A 43 -6.13 0.58 14.17
CA LYS A 43 -6.31 1.83 14.92
C LYS A 43 -5.57 3.02 14.31
N ALA A 44 -4.50 2.75 13.56
CA ALA A 44 -3.70 3.77 12.91
C ALA A 44 -3.19 3.27 11.55
N TYR A 45 -3.08 4.18 10.59
CA TYR A 45 -2.45 3.94 9.30
C TYR A 45 -1.36 4.98 9.02
N ILE A 46 -0.28 4.54 8.39
CA ILE A 46 0.68 5.40 7.70
C ILE A 46 0.55 5.08 6.22
N VAL A 47 0.20 6.08 5.42
CA VAL A 47 0.08 5.97 3.97
C VAL A 47 1.26 6.71 3.36
N LEU A 48 2.27 5.96 2.88
CA LEU A 48 3.48 6.52 2.31
C LEU A 48 3.42 6.51 0.79
N ASN A 49 3.30 7.69 0.18
CA ASN A 49 3.35 7.90 -1.27
C ASN A 49 2.46 6.92 -2.07
N ALA A 50 1.24 6.70 -1.57
CA ALA A 50 0.19 5.87 -2.17
C ALA A 50 -1.16 6.57 -2.01
N GLU A 51 -2.07 6.32 -2.95
CA GLU A 51 -3.45 6.83 -2.97
C GLU A 51 -4.40 5.63 -2.82
N PRO A 52 -4.86 5.27 -1.61
CA PRO A 52 -5.67 4.08 -1.37
C PRO A 52 -6.94 3.98 -2.23
N GLU A 53 -7.48 5.13 -2.66
CA GLU A 53 -8.60 5.25 -3.59
C GLU A 53 -8.29 4.75 -5.02
N PHE A 54 -7.02 4.66 -5.42
CA PHE A 54 -6.58 4.27 -6.77
C PHE A 54 -5.57 3.12 -6.77
N ASP A 55 -4.69 3.04 -5.77
CA ASP A 55 -3.59 2.07 -5.66
C ASP A 55 -4.00 0.78 -4.94
N THR A 56 -5.29 0.57 -4.66
CA THR A 56 -5.80 -0.66 -4.06
C THR A 56 -6.84 -1.35 -4.93
N ALA A 57 -6.85 -2.69 -4.87
CA ALA A 57 -7.80 -3.49 -5.63
C ALA A 57 -9.27 -3.27 -5.22
N ASP A 58 -9.52 -2.85 -3.97
CA ASP A 58 -10.86 -2.52 -3.46
C ASP A 58 -10.81 -1.18 -2.72
N ALA A 59 -10.81 -0.10 -3.50
CA ALA A 59 -10.76 1.28 -3.02
C ALA A 59 -11.82 1.58 -1.95
N ARG A 60 -13.06 1.08 -2.13
CA ARG A 60 -14.15 1.32 -1.17
C ARG A 60 -13.83 0.75 0.20
N ARG A 61 -13.26 -0.46 0.23
CA ARG A 61 -12.87 -1.12 1.48
C ARG A 61 -11.67 -0.45 2.13
N ALA A 62 -10.67 -0.07 1.35
CA ALA A 62 -9.51 0.66 1.85
C ALA A 62 -9.94 1.97 2.51
N LEU A 63 -10.73 2.79 1.81
CA LEU A 63 -11.25 4.05 2.34
C LEU A 63 -12.11 3.85 3.60
N ALA A 64 -12.99 2.85 3.61
CA ALA A 64 -13.80 2.56 4.79
C ALA A 64 -12.94 2.14 6.01
N ALA A 65 -11.84 1.42 5.79
CA ALA A 65 -10.94 1.03 6.87
C ALA A 65 -10.13 2.22 7.41
N LEU A 66 -9.67 3.11 6.51
CA LEU A 66 -8.96 4.33 6.89
C LEU A 66 -9.87 5.29 7.67
N GLN A 67 -11.14 5.45 7.27
CA GLN A 67 -12.13 6.28 7.98
C GLN A 67 -12.49 5.74 9.38
N GLN A 68 -12.33 4.43 9.61
CA GLN A 68 -12.56 3.81 10.93
C GLN A 68 -11.33 3.88 11.83
N ALA A 69 -10.17 4.28 11.30
CA ALA A 69 -8.96 4.40 12.08
C ALA A 69 -9.09 5.55 13.09
N GLY A 70 -8.44 5.39 14.24
CA GLY A 70 -8.27 6.49 15.18
C GLY A 70 -7.30 7.54 14.68
N THR A 71 -6.37 7.16 13.78
CA THR A 71 -5.57 8.15 13.04
C THR A 71 -5.05 7.64 11.69
N VAL A 72 -4.91 8.55 10.72
CA VAL A 72 -4.24 8.31 9.44
C VAL A 72 -3.24 9.42 9.17
N VAL A 73 -1.98 9.03 9.01
CA VAL A 73 -0.89 9.93 8.60
C VAL A 73 -0.55 9.65 7.15
N VAL A 74 -0.74 10.62 6.28
CA VAL A 74 -0.32 10.56 4.88
C VAL A 74 1.04 11.23 4.78
N LEU A 75 1.98 10.57 4.10
CA LEU A 75 3.29 11.09 3.79
C LEU A 75 3.38 11.21 2.27
N SER A 76 3.01 12.38 1.75
CA SER A 76 2.95 12.66 0.31
C SER A 76 3.45 14.07 0.02
N PRO A 77 4.23 14.28 -1.07
CA PRO A 77 4.58 15.63 -1.52
C PRO A 77 3.42 16.35 -2.22
N PHE A 78 2.29 15.66 -2.47
CA PHE A 78 1.13 16.21 -3.17
C PHE A 78 -0.10 16.18 -2.26
N ARG A 79 -0.91 17.24 -2.36
CA ARG A 79 -2.22 17.32 -1.74
C ARG A 79 -3.26 16.68 -2.66
N SER A 80 -4.05 15.73 -2.14
CA SER A 80 -5.23 15.19 -2.81
C SER A 80 -6.50 15.49 -2.02
N GLU A 81 -7.60 15.79 -2.72
CA GLU A 81 -8.91 16.04 -2.08
C GLU A 81 -9.48 14.78 -1.42
N ALA A 82 -9.11 13.59 -1.89
CA ALA A 82 -9.47 12.34 -1.24
C ALA A 82 -8.67 12.13 0.06
N ALA A 83 -7.36 12.40 0.07
CA ALA A 83 -6.55 12.32 1.29
C ALA A 83 -7.07 13.23 2.40
N LEU A 84 -7.54 14.44 2.06
CA LEU A 84 -8.14 15.35 3.02
C LEU A 84 -9.40 14.81 3.71
N GLN A 85 -10.05 13.77 3.16
CA GLN A 85 -11.24 13.17 3.75
C GLN A 85 -10.92 12.08 4.78
N TYR A 86 -9.72 11.51 4.74
CA TYR A 86 -9.35 10.40 5.63
C TYR A 86 -8.08 10.65 6.45
N ALA A 87 -7.25 11.64 6.11
CA ALA A 87 -6.01 11.95 6.79
C ALA A 87 -6.22 12.94 7.94
N ASP A 88 -5.57 12.70 9.08
CA ASP A 88 -5.44 13.70 10.14
C ASP A 88 -4.21 14.60 9.93
N VAL A 89 -3.18 14.06 9.23
CA VAL A 89 -1.91 14.72 8.95
C VAL A 89 -1.48 14.37 7.52
N ILE A 90 -0.98 15.36 6.77
CA ILE A 90 -0.37 15.23 5.43
C ILE A 90 0.99 15.93 5.41
#